data_AF-A0A8H2Y6A6-F1
#
_entry.id   AF-A0A8H2Y6A6-F1
#
_cell.length_a   1.000
_cell.length_b   1.000
_cell.length_c   1.000
_cell.angle_alpha   90.00
_cell.angle_beta   90.00
_cell.angle_gamma   90.00
#
_symmetry.space_group_name_H-M   'P 1'
#
loop_
_entity.id
_entity.type
_entity.pdbx_description
1 polymer ?
#
loop_
_entity_poly.entity_id
_entity_poly.type
_entity_poly.pdbx_seq_one_letter_code
_entity_poly.pdbx_strand_id
1 'polypeptide(L)'
;MSDVPLPLLTQEQEDATLHARVHNVNNDKAINKLMKRLQAYLARNFAYISYQNNPDPSLATLVTLEEVENTRDEFLVELASFRLSMRKNTLVIDAEGRQAQQYKDEIDSIAREHEATKLDIENLRLTLEQEQTFRRRKQEYDLVAEKINEYPSRTELTADIAALEDELSTIRAAREDHNENLALRRTVLDTLVQQIHSLRQMGKPQDGSDPASGSAEHMSHTLNPTARPFIPGRSVAGTPTPAPGTPLAPAPAATKPEGDDDIEMGEVAEEAEAGEVEDGDKWSKSKSKSRRPDDEMEEGEASDGTGESIDS
;
A
#
# COMPACT_ATOMS: atom_id res chain seq x y z
N MET A 1 -8.89 25.53 4.43
CA MET A 1 -8.50 26.11 5.73
C MET A 1 -7.10 25.61 6.03
N SER A 2 -6.12 26.50 5.94
CA SER A 2 -4.72 26.19 6.22
C SER A 2 -4.54 26.12 7.74
N ASP A 3 -4.34 24.92 8.27
CA ASP A 3 -3.88 24.71 9.64
C ASP A 3 -2.50 25.36 9.79
N VAL A 4 -2.48 26.57 10.35
CA VAL A 4 -1.25 27.19 10.80
C VAL A 4 -0.90 26.49 12.12
N PRO A 5 0.24 25.79 12.22
CA PRO A 5 0.63 25.16 13.47
C PRO A 5 0.75 26.26 14.52
N LEU A 6 -0.10 26.21 15.54
CA LEU A 6 0.04 27.09 16.69
C LEU A 6 1.47 26.90 17.23
N PRO A 7 2.24 27.97 17.45
CA PRO A 7 3.57 27.86 18.05
C PRO A 7 3.42 27.16 19.40
N LEU A 8 3.96 25.94 19.51
CA LEU A 8 4.05 25.24 20.78
C LEU A 8 4.89 26.12 21.71
N LEU A 9 4.26 26.61 22.76
CA LEU A 9 4.92 27.40 23.78
C LEU A 9 6.01 26.51 24.39
N THR A 10 7.21 27.03 24.59
CA THR A 10 8.24 26.21 25.23
C THR A 10 7.81 25.91 26.67
N GLN A 11 8.17 24.75 27.21
CA GLN A 11 7.77 24.35 28.56
C GLN A 11 8.15 25.40 29.63
N GLU A 12 9.26 26.11 29.43
CA GLU A 12 9.68 27.23 30.27
C GLU A 12 8.74 28.46 30.18
N GLN A 13 8.19 28.73 29.00
CA GLN A 13 7.19 29.79 28.78
C GLN A 13 5.82 29.41 29.38
N GLU A 14 5.46 28.14 29.34
CA GLU A 14 4.26 27.61 30.01
C GLU A 14 4.39 27.74 31.52
N ASP A 15 5.51 27.30 32.10
CA ASP A 15 5.78 27.44 33.53
C ASP A 15 5.82 28.91 33.95
N ALA A 16 6.43 29.79 33.15
CA ALA A 16 6.45 31.23 33.42
C ALA A 16 5.05 31.86 33.40
N THR A 17 4.19 31.46 32.47
CA THR A 17 2.80 31.95 32.40
C THR A 17 1.95 31.41 33.54
N LEU A 18 2.13 30.14 33.94
CA LEU A 18 1.50 29.56 35.12
C LEU A 18 1.94 30.26 36.40
N HIS A 19 3.24 30.50 36.59
CA HIS A 19 3.77 31.24 37.74
C HIS A 19 3.24 32.68 37.81
N ALA A 20 3.19 33.38 36.67
CA ALA A 20 2.60 34.73 36.60
C ALA A 20 1.10 34.71 36.94
N ARG A 21 0.37 33.69 36.50
CA ARG A 21 -1.06 33.51 36.81
C ARG A 21 -1.27 33.23 38.30
N VAL A 22 -0.51 32.29 38.87
CA VAL A 22 -0.56 31.96 40.31
C VAL A 22 -0.23 33.18 41.17
N HIS A 23 0.80 33.96 40.82
CA HIS A 23 1.14 35.18 41.55
C HIS A 23 0.07 36.27 41.41
N ASN A 24 -0.61 36.39 40.27
CA ASN A 24 -1.71 37.36 40.09
C ASN A 24 -3.01 36.93 40.80
N VAL A 25 -3.26 35.63 40.93
CA VAL A 25 -4.37 35.10 41.75
C VAL A 25 -4.08 35.29 43.23
N ASN A 26 -2.81 35.21 43.61
CA ASN A 26 -2.37 35.46 44.98
C ASN A 26 -2.43 36.97 45.29
N ASN A 27 -3.59 37.41 45.78
CA ASN A 27 -3.95 38.80 46.06
C ASN A 27 -3.10 39.50 47.15
N ASP A 28 -1.94 38.96 47.53
CA ASP A 28 -1.06 39.48 48.58
C ASP A 28 -0.74 40.96 48.40
N LYS A 29 -0.51 41.41 47.16
CA LYS A 29 -0.27 42.83 46.86
C LYS A 29 -1.51 43.70 47.12
N ALA A 30 -2.69 43.22 46.77
CA ALA A 30 -3.95 43.92 46.99
C ALA A 30 -4.32 43.96 48.49
N ILE A 31 -4.11 42.85 49.21
CA ILE A 31 -4.28 42.76 50.66
C ILE A 31 -3.32 43.71 51.37
N ASN A 32 -2.04 43.71 51.00
CA ASN A 32 -1.05 44.62 51.58
C ASN A 32 -1.38 46.09 51.30
N LYS A 33 -1.92 46.41 50.12
CA LYS A 33 -2.38 47.76 49.78
C LYS A 33 -3.60 48.17 50.60
N LEU A 34 -4.58 47.28 50.78
CA LEU A 34 -5.75 47.49 51.63
C LEU A 34 -5.34 47.71 53.09
N MET A 35 -4.41 46.89 53.61
CA MET A 35 -3.88 47.02 54.97
C MET A 35 -3.15 48.36 55.18
N LYS A 36 -2.36 48.80 54.20
CA LYS A 36 -1.70 50.12 54.25
C LYS A 36 -2.71 51.27 54.28
N ARG A 37 -3.77 51.21 53.48
CA ARG A 37 -4.84 52.23 53.48
C ARG A 37 -5.63 52.24 54.79
N LEU A 38 -5.93 51.07 55.35
CA LEU A 38 -6.55 50.96 56.67
C LEU A 38 -5.67 51.56 57.75
N GLN A 39 -4.38 51.25 57.74
CA GLN A 39 -3.43 51.79 58.72
C GLN A 39 -3.28 53.31 58.61
N ALA A 40 -3.28 53.85 57.38
CA ALA A 40 -3.26 55.29 57.14
C ALA A 40 -4.53 55.99 57.70
N TYR A 41 -5.71 55.43 57.44
CA TYR A 41 -6.97 55.94 57.99
C TYR A 41 -6.97 55.89 59.52
N LEU A 42 -6.59 54.76 60.13
CA LEU A 42 -6.53 54.62 61.58
C LEU A 42 -5.56 55.62 62.20
N ALA A 43 -4.35 55.76 61.63
CA ALA A 43 -3.35 56.71 62.12
C ALA A 43 -3.87 58.16 62.07
N ARG A 44 -4.55 58.55 60.97
CA ARG A 44 -5.10 59.91 60.82
C ARG A 44 -6.27 60.16 61.76
N ASN A 45 -7.16 59.18 61.93
CA ASN A 45 -8.29 59.26 62.84
C ASN A 45 -7.84 59.35 64.31
N PHE A 46 -6.85 58.55 64.72
CA PHE A 46 -6.28 58.65 66.06
C PHE A 46 -5.64 60.02 66.31
N ALA A 47 -4.91 60.57 65.34
CA ALA A 47 -4.33 61.91 65.45
C ALA A 47 -5.42 63.01 65.58
N TYR A 48 -6.52 62.89 64.84
CA TYR A 48 -7.68 63.78 64.92
C TYR A 48 -8.36 63.73 66.30
N ILE A 49 -8.63 62.52 66.80
CA ILE A 49 -9.24 62.32 68.13
C ILE A 49 -8.30 62.82 69.24
N SER A 50 -6.99 62.58 69.15
CA SER A 50 -6.05 63.08 70.15
C SER A 50 -6.00 64.61 70.19
N TYR A 51 -6.08 65.25 69.02
CA TYR A 51 -6.13 66.71 68.93
C TYR A 51 -7.40 67.30 69.55
N GLN A 52 -8.57 66.67 69.33
CA GLN A 52 -9.83 67.10 69.95
C GLN A 52 -9.79 67.04 71.49
N ASN A 53 -9.08 66.07 72.07
CA ASN A 53 -9.03 65.86 73.51
C ASN A 53 -7.94 66.66 74.23
N ASN A 54 -6.88 67.09 73.52
CA ASN A 54 -5.81 67.89 74.10
C ASN A 54 -5.18 68.85 73.05
N PRO A 55 -5.65 70.11 72.96
CA PRO A 55 -5.18 71.05 71.95
C PRO A 55 -3.82 71.65 72.37
N ASP A 56 -2.74 70.89 72.20
CA ASP A 56 -1.38 71.42 72.35
C ASP A 56 -1.02 72.26 71.10
N PRO A 57 -0.73 73.57 71.23
CA PRO A 57 -0.46 74.45 70.09
C PRO A 57 0.86 74.14 69.36
N SER A 58 1.72 73.27 69.90
CA SER A 58 3.05 72.98 69.34
C SER A 58 3.10 71.81 68.34
N LEU A 59 2.03 71.01 68.23
CA LEU A 59 1.95 69.80 67.39
C LEU A 59 0.83 69.87 66.32
N ALA A 60 0.34 71.07 66.03
CA ALA A 60 -0.72 71.31 65.04
C ALA A 60 -0.20 71.16 63.60
N THR A 61 0.14 69.93 63.20
CA THR A 61 -0.20 69.54 61.83
C THR A 61 -1.73 69.49 61.84
N LEU A 62 -2.35 70.48 61.20
CA LEU A 62 -3.80 70.71 61.19
C LEU A 62 -4.52 69.48 60.58
N VAL A 63 -4.71 68.41 61.35
CA VAL A 63 -5.47 67.24 60.89
C VAL A 63 -6.92 67.64 60.87
N THR A 64 -7.45 67.92 59.68
CA THR A 64 -8.84 68.31 59.52
C THR A 64 -9.73 67.07 59.47
N LEU A 65 -11.01 67.24 59.81
CA LEU A 65 -12.01 66.19 59.63
C LEU A 65 -12.06 65.72 58.17
N GLU A 66 -11.91 66.66 57.23
CA GLU A 66 -11.88 66.41 55.79
C GLU A 66 -10.74 65.45 55.38
N GLU A 67 -9.56 65.55 55.98
CA GLU A 67 -8.46 64.62 55.68
C GLU A 67 -8.72 63.21 56.25
N VAL A 68 -9.40 63.11 57.39
CA VAL A 68 -9.83 61.82 57.95
C VAL A 68 -10.90 61.20 57.04
N GLU A 69 -11.83 61.99 56.54
CA GLU A 69 -12.85 61.56 55.59
C GLU A 69 -12.24 61.15 54.25
N ASN A 70 -11.28 61.89 53.72
CA ASN A 70 -10.55 61.54 52.51
C ASN A 70 -9.82 60.20 52.65
N THR A 71 -9.09 59.97 53.75
CA THR A 71 -8.40 58.70 53.99
C THR A 71 -9.36 57.53 54.21
N ARG A 72 -10.55 57.78 54.76
CA ARG A 72 -11.64 56.80 54.86
C ARG A 72 -12.16 56.42 53.48
N ASP A 73 -12.44 57.40 52.63
CA ASP A 73 -12.97 57.17 51.29
C ASP A 73 -11.96 56.42 50.41
N GLU A 74 -10.68 56.78 50.50
CA GLU A 74 -9.59 56.02 49.87
C GLU A 74 -9.55 54.55 50.31
N PHE A 75 -9.73 54.26 51.60
CA PHE A 75 -9.80 52.90 52.11
C PHE A 75 -11.05 52.17 51.60
N LEU A 76 -12.22 52.82 51.57
CA LEU A 76 -13.45 52.22 51.08
C LEU A 76 -13.37 51.89 49.58
N VAL A 77 -12.75 52.75 48.78
CA VAL A 77 -12.49 52.49 47.36
C VAL A 77 -11.57 51.28 47.19
N GLU A 78 -10.49 51.20 47.99
CA GLU A 78 -9.59 50.04 47.94
C GLU A 78 -10.27 48.74 48.41
N LEU A 79 -11.17 48.81 49.39
CA LEU A 79 -11.96 47.66 49.84
C LEU A 79 -12.93 47.19 48.76
N ALA A 80 -13.57 48.12 48.06
CA ALA A 80 -14.47 47.82 46.95
C ALA A 80 -13.71 47.20 45.77
N SER A 81 -12.54 47.73 45.42
CA SER A 81 -11.71 47.19 44.34
C SER A 81 -11.17 45.79 44.69
N PHE A 82 -10.78 45.56 45.94
CA PHE A 82 -10.37 44.24 46.42
C PHE A 82 -11.51 43.21 46.32
N ARG A 83 -12.72 43.56 46.75
CA ARG A 83 -13.90 42.69 46.62
C ARG A 83 -14.22 42.37 45.16
N LEU A 84 -14.12 43.35 44.27
CA LEU A 84 -14.31 43.14 42.84
C LEU A 84 -13.27 42.17 42.27
N SER A 85 -12.00 42.34 42.65
CA SER A 85 -10.91 41.43 42.25
C SER A 85 -11.17 39.99 42.70
N MET A 86 -11.60 39.76 43.94
CA MET A 86 -11.93 38.42 44.43
C MET A 86 -13.08 37.76 43.63
N ARG A 87 -14.13 38.52 43.32
CA ARG A 87 -15.24 38.02 42.49
C ARG A 87 -14.77 37.68 41.08
N LYS A 88 -13.94 38.53 40.46
CA LYS A 88 -13.31 38.27 39.17
C LYS A 88 -12.52 36.96 39.20
N ASN A 89 -11.67 36.76 40.20
CA ASN A 89 -10.87 35.53 40.33
C ASN A 89 -11.76 34.29 40.45
N THR A 90 -12.87 34.37 41.18
CA THR A 90 -13.83 33.26 41.30
C THR A 90 -14.43 32.90 39.93
N LEU A 91 -14.82 33.90 39.12
CA LEU A 91 -15.33 33.67 37.77
C LEU A 91 -14.27 33.09 36.82
N VAL A 92 -13.01 33.52 36.97
CA VAL A 92 -11.89 32.97 36.19
C VAL A 92 -11.66 31.50 36.54
N ILE A 93 -11.66 31.14 37.83
CA ILE A 93 -11.50 29.74 38.25
C ILE A 93 -12.63 28.86 37.69
N ASP A 94 -13.88 29.34 37.72
CA ASP A 94 -15.01 28.61 37.14
C ASP A 94 -14.89 28.43 35.61
N ALA A 95 -14.49 29.50 34.91
CA ALA A 95 -14.28 29.45 33.47
C ALA A 95 -13.12 28.50 33.09
N GLU A 96 -12.01 28.56 33.82
CA GLU A 96 -10.86 27.66 33.65
C GLU A 96 -11.25 26.20 33.96
N GLY A 97 -12.09 25.97 34.98
CA GLY A 97 -12.62 24.64 35.27
C GLY A 97 -13.45 24.06 34.12
N ARG A 98 -14.32 24.89 33.51
CA ARG A 98 -15.09 24.48 32.34
C ARG A 98 -14.20 24.20 31.13
N GLN A 99 -13.19 25.04 30.90
CA GLN A 99 -12.24 24.85 29.80
C GLN A 99 -11.39 23.58 29.98
N ALA A 100 -10.92 23.30 31.20
CA ALA A 100 -10.16 22.09 31.50
C ALA A 100 -11.00 20.82 31.26
N GLN A 101 -12.29 20.85 31.61
CA GLN A 101 -13.19 19.74 31.34
C GLN A 101 -13.39 19.52 29.83
N GLN A 102 -13.61 20.60 29.07
CA GLN A 102 -13.73 20.53 27.61
C GLN A 102 -12.49 19.91 26.95
N TYR A 103 -11.29 20.34 27.36
CA TYR A 103 -10.07 19.73 26.83
C TYR A 103 -9.93 18.26 27.18
N LYS A 104 -10.37 17.85 28.38
CA LYS A 104 -10.38 16.44 28.76
C LYS A 104 -11.32 15.63 27.87
N ASP A 105 -12.54 16.13 27.65
CA ASP A 105 -13.53 15.48 26.79
C ASP A 105 -13.04 15.40 25.34
N GLU A 106 -12.35 16.45 24.86
CA GLU A 106 -11.74 16.50 23.53
C GLU A 106 -10.61 15.48 23.39
N ILE A 107 -9.72 15.36 24.38
CA ILE A 107 -8.66 14.34 24.41
C ILE A 107 -9.27 12.93 24.32
N ASP A 108 -10.33 12.67 25.09
CA ASP A 108 -11.03 11.38 25.06
C ASP A 108 -11.75 11.14 23.71
N SER A 109 -12.18 12.20 23.03
CA SER A 109 -12.74 12.12 21.67
C SER A 109 -11.68 11.77 20.65
N ILE A 110 -10.58 12.54 20.62
CA ILE A 110 -9.44 12.32 19.73
C ILE A 110 -8.86 10.93 19.91
N ALA A 111 -8.73 10.44 21.15
CA ALA A 111 -8.25 9.10 21.42
C ALA A 111 -9.16 8.02 20.80
N ARG A 112 -10.49 8.19 20.85
CA ARG A 112 -11.43 7.25 20.23
C ARG A 112 -11.36 7.28 18.70
N GLU A 113 -11.27 8.47 18.11
CA GLU A 113 -11.13 8.62 16.66
C GLU A 113 -9.80 8.04 16.15
N HIS A 114 -8.73 8.21 16.91
CA HIS A 114 -7.43 7.64 16.59
C HIS A 114 -7.46 6.11 16.59
N GLU A 115 -8.09 5.49 17.61
CA GLU A 115 -8.26 4.03 17.63
C GLU A 115 -9.19 3.54 16.50
N ALA A 116 -10.26 4.26 16.18
CA ALA A 116 -11.12 3.93 15.03
C ALA A 116 -10.33 3.96 13.71
N THR A 117 -9.54 5.01 13.50
CA THR A 117 -8.72 5.16 12.29
C THR A 117 -7.66 4.05 12.17
N LYS A 118 -7.04 3.64 13.29
CA LYS A 118 -6.12 2.50 13.30
C LYS A 118 -6.78 1.21 12.84
N LEU A 119 -7.98 0.91 13.37
CA LEU A 119 -8.73 -0.27 12.97
C LEU A 119 -9.08 -0.24 11.48
N ASP A 120 -9.46 0.93 10.95
CA ASP A 120 -9.72 1.09 9.51
C ASP A 120 -8.47 0.83 8.67
N ILE A 121 -7.30 1.33 9.11
CA ILE A 121 -6.02 1.05 8.43
C ILE A 121 -5.72 -0.46 8.44
N GLU A 122 -5.94 -1.15 9.55
CA GLU A 122 -5.73 -2.60 9.63
C GLU A 122 -6.67 -3.38 8.71
N ASN A 123 -7.95 -2.99 8.66
CA ASN A 123 -8.94 -3.59 7.74
C ASN A 123 -8.58 -3.37 6.27
N LEU A 124 -8.14 -2.16 5.92
CA LEU A 124 -7.70 -1.82 4.56
C LEU A 124 -6.44 -2.60 4.17
N ARG A 125 -5.49 -2.79 5.09
CA ARG A 125 -4.30 -3.63 4.85
C ARG A 125 -4.69 -5.08 4.54
N LEU A 126 -5.58 -5.65 5.34
CA LEU A 126 -6.06 -7.02 5.13
C LEU A 126 -6.79 -7.17 3.80
N THR A 127 -7.66 -6.20 3.45
CA THR A 127 -8.36 -6.19 2.17
C THR A 127 -7.39 -6.10 1.00
N LEU A 128 -6.37 -5.23 1.11
CA LEU A 128 -5.35 -5.08 0.09
C LEU A 128 -4.53 -6.36 -0.10
N GLU A 129 -4.15 -7.04 0.97
CA GLU A 129 -3.47 -8.33 0.89
C GLU A 129 -4.32 -9.38 0.17
N GLN A 130 -5.62 -9.46 0.51
CA GLN A 130 -6.56 -10.36 -0.16
C GLN A 130 -6.65 -10.07 -1.66
N GLU A 131 -6.83 -8.81 -2.05
CA GLU A 131 -6.90 -8.41 -3.46
C GLU A 131 -5.60 -8.70 -4.22
N GLN A 132 -4.44 -8.49 -3.59
CA GLN A 132 -3.15 -8.85 -4.19
C GLN A 132 -3.02 -10.36 -4.41
N THR A 133 -3.43 -11.19 -3.45
CA THR A 133 -3.42 -12.64 -3.62
C THR A 133 -4.40 -13.10 -4.70
N PHE A 134 -5.58 -12.46 -4.79
CA PHE A 134 -6.55 -12.73 -5.84
C PHE A 134 -5.99 -12.39 -7.22
N ARG A 135 -5.38 -11.21 -7.37
CA ARG A 135 -4.73 -10.78 -8.61
C ARG A 135 -3.61 -11.76 -9.03
N ARG A 136 -2.76 -12.19 -8.09
CA ARG A 136 -1.68 -13.15 -8.37
C ARG A 136 -2.24 -14.48 -8.88
N ARG A 137 -3.24 -15.04 -8.19
CA ARG A 137 -3.90 -16.29 -8.61
C ARG A 137 -4.56 -16.13 -9.98
N LYS A 138 -5.21 -14.99 -10.24
CA LYS A 138 -5.80 -14.72 -11.56
C LYS A 138 -4.74 -14.74 -12.66
N GLN A 139 -3.60 -14.07 -12.45
CA GLN A 139 -2.49 -14.10 -13.40
C GLN A 139 -1.95 -15.53 -13.61
N GLU A 140 -1.82 -16.33 -12.55
CA GLU A 140 -1.44 -17.75 -12.66
C GLU A 140 -2.45 -18.55 -13.49
N TYR A 141 -3.75 -18.35 -13.28
CA TYR A 141 -4.80 -18.99 -14.07
C TYR A 141 -4.76 -18.55 -15.54
N ASP A 142 -4.55 -17.26 -15.82
CA ASP A 142 -4.46 -16.73 -17.17
C ASP A 142 -3.25 -17.36 -17.91
N LEU A 143 -2.09 -17.45 -17.26
CA LEU A 143 -0.90 -18.12 -17.82
C LEU A 143 -1.12 -19.61 -18.10
N VAL A 144 -1.84 -20.31 -17.21
CA VAL A 144 -2.18 -21.72 -17.43
C VAL A 144 -3.18 -21.85 -18.58
N ALA A 145 -4.16 -20.96 -18.68
CA ALA A 145 -5.13 -20.95 -19.76
C ALA A 145 -4.47 -20.70 -21.12
N GLU A 146 -3.52 -19.77 -21.21
CA GLU A 146 -2.71 -19.55 -22.42
C GLU A 146 -1.99 -20.83 -22.86
N LYS A 147 -1.29 -21.50 -21.93
CA LYS A 147 -0.62 -22.77 -22.22
C LYS A 147 -1.59 -23.88 -22.64
N ILE A 148 -2.77 -23.96 -22.04
CA ILE A 148 -3.78 -24.94 -22.42
C ILE A 148 -4.27 -24.68 -23.85
N ASN A 149 -4.42 -23.42 -24.24
CA ASN A 149 -4.86 -23.03 -25.58
C ASN A 149 -3.82 -23.29 -26.68
N GLU A 150 -2.54 -23.56 -26.34
CA GLU A 150 -1.53 -24.02 -27.30
C GLU A 150 -1.79 -25.46 -27.79
N TYR A 151 -2.57 -26.24 -27.05
CA TYR A 151 -2.91 -27.62 -27.39
C TYR A 151 -4.24 -27.69 -28.14
N PRO A 152 -4.41 -28.64 -29.09
CA PRO A 152 -5.68 -28.84 -29.78
C PRO A 152 -6.78 -29.18 -28.77
N SER A 153 -8.03 -28.86 -29.16
CA SER A 153 -9.16 -29.08 -28.26
C SER A 153 -9.30 -30.56 -27.93
N ARG A 154 -9.81 -30.85 -26.72
CA ARG A 154 -10.06 -32.23 -26.30
C ARG A 154 -10.98 -32.98 -27.28
N THR A 155 -11.93 -32.27 -27.87
CA THR A 155 -12.86 -32.82 -28.86
C THR A 155 -12.17 -33.21 -30.17
N GLU A 156 -11.27 -32.36 -30.68
CA GLU A 156 -10.49 -32.66 -31.88
C GLU A 156 -9.57 -33.86 -31.64
N LEU A 157 -8.82 -33.87 -30.53
CA LEU A 157 -7.96 -35.01 -30.16
C LEU A 157 -8.75 -36.33 -30.06
N THR A 158 -9.95 -36.30 -29.48
CA THR A 158 -10.80 -37.50 -29.42
C THR A 158 -11.31 -37.95 -30.79
N ALA A 159 -11.57 -37.01 -31.71
CA ALA A 159 -11.97 -37.34 -33.07
C ALA A 159 -10.81 -37.95 -33.85
N ASP A 160 -9.60 -37.39 -33.71
CA ASP A 160 -8.38 -37.92 -34.33
C ASP A 160 -8.05 -39.32 -33.84
N ILE A 161 -8.16 -39.58 -32.52
CA ILE A 161 -7.98 -40.93 -31.96
C ILE A 161 -8.99 -41.90 -32.57
N ALA A 162 -10.28 -41.53 -32.63
CA ALA A 162 -11.31 -42.38 -33.20
C ALA A 162 -11.06 -42.68 -34.70
N ALA A 163 -10.59 -41.69 -35.47
CA ALA A 163 -10.23 -41.87 -36.88
C ALA A 163 -9.03 -42.81 -37.06
N LEU A 164 -7.98 -42.67 -36.24
CA LEU A 164 -6.82 -43.56 -36.26
C LEU A 164 -7.17 -45.00 -35.84
N GLU A 165 -8.08 -45.17 -34.89
CA GLU A 165 -8.57 -46.49 -34.48
C GLU A 165 -9.36 -47.19 -35.61
N ASP A 166 -10.19 -46.44 -36.34
CA ASP A 166 -10.91 -46.95 -37.51
C ASP A 166 -9.96 -47.35 -38.66
N GLU A 167 -8.96 -46.51 -38.95
CA GLU A 167 -7.93 -46.82 -39.95
C GLU A 167 -7.12 -48.07 -39.55
N LEU A 168 -6.71 -48.18 -38.28
CA LEU A 168 -6.05 -49.37 -37.74
C LEU A 168 -6.92 -50.62 -37.88
N SER A 169 -8.23 -50.50 -37.65
CA SER A 169 -9.16 -51.62 -37.81
C SER A 169 -9.23 -52.08 -39.27
N THR A 170 -9.27 -51.14 -40.20
CA THR A 170 -9.30 -51.39 -41.64
C THR A 170 -8.01 -52.05 -42.13
N ILE A 171 -6.85 -51.54 -41.70
CA ILE A 171 -5.54 -52.12 -42.06
C ILE A 171 -5.41 -53.54 -41.51
N ARG A 172 -5.89 -53.79 -40.29
CA ARG A 172 -5.87 -55.14 -39.70
C ARG A 172 -6.74 -56.11 -40.49
N ALA A 173 -7.94 -55.69 -40.89
CA ALA A 173 -8.83 -56.51 -41.74
C ALA A 173 -8.18 -56.82 -43.11
N ALA A 174 -7.65 -55.80 -43.79
CA ALA A 174 -6.96 -56.00 -45.08
C ALA A 174 -5.73 -56.91 -44.96
N ARG A 175 -4.98 -56.80 -43.85
CA ARG A 175 -3.84 -57.68 -43.58
C ARG A 175 -4.30 -59.13 -43.40
N GLU A 176 -5.40 -59.36 -42.69
CA GLU A 176 -5.96 -60.70 -42.52
C GLU A 176 -6.36 -61.28 -43.88
N ASP A 177 -7.12 -60.52 -44.70
CA ASP A 177 -7.50 -60.93 -46.06
C ASP A 177 -6.28 -61.28 -46.94
N HIS A 178 -5.21 -60.48 -46.86
CA HIS A 178 -3.96 -60.76 -47.57
C HIS A 178 -3.26 -62.02 -47.07
N ASN A 179 -3.27 -62.25 -45.75
CA ASN A 179 -2.67 -63.42 -45.13
C ASN A 179 -3.42 -64.70 -45.52
N GLU A 180 -4.77 -64.64 -45.51
CA GLU A 180 -5.63 -65.71 -46.02
C GLU A 180 -5.37 -65.98 -47.50
N ASN A 181 -5.29 -64.94 -48.34
CA ASN A 181 -5.00 -65.10 -49.77
C ASN A 181 -3.61 -65.72 -50.03
N LEU A 182 -2.59 -65.30 -49.26
CA LEU A 182 -1.25 -65.89 -49.32
C LEU A 182 -1.25 -67.37 -48.90
N ALA A 183 -1.98 -67.72 -47.84
CA ALA A 183 -2.15 -69.10 -47.41
C ALA A 183 -2.80 -69.95 -48.52
N LEU A 184 -3.87 -69.46 -49.13
CA LEU A 184 -4.52 -70.13 -50.26
C LEU A 184 -3.55 -70.33 -51.44
N ARG A 185 -2.83 -69.28 -51.86
CA ARG A 185 -1.82 -69.40 -52.94
C ARG A 185 -0.72 -70.41 -52.61
N ARG A 186 -0.27 -70.45 -51.35
CA ARG A 186 0.71 -71.42 -50.89
C ARG A 186 0.17 -72.84 -51.03
N THR A 187 -1.07 -73.10 -50.58
CA THR A 187 -1.71 -74.42 -50.74
C THR A 187 -1.89 -74.83 -52.21
N VAL A 188 -2.23 -73.88 -53.11
CA VAL A 188 -2.34 -74.13 -54.55
C VAL A 188 -0.97 -74.47 -55.16
N LEU A 189 0.07 -73.71 -54.82
CA LEU A 189 1.44 -73.98 -55.27
C LEU A 189 1.93 -75.34 -54.78
N ASP A 190 1.71 -75.68 -53.51
CA ASP A 190 2.08 -76.98 -52.96
C ASP A 190 1.40 -78.12 -53.74
N THR A 191 0.12 -77.95 -54.09
CA THR A 191 -0.64 -78.89 -54.92
C THR A 191 -0.03 -79.02 -56.32
N LEU A 192 0.32 -77.90 -56.98
CA LEU A 192 0.92 -77.89 -58.31
C LEU A 192 2.32 -78.52 -58.30
N VAL A 193 3.13 -78.25 -57.27
CA VAL A 193 4.42 -78.90 -57.06
C VAL A 193 4.24 -80.42 -56.93
N GLN A 194 3.22 -80.87 -56.21
CA GLN A 194 2.92 -82.29 -56.07
C GLN A 194 2.46 -82.93 -57.40
N GLN A 195 1.69 -82.21 -58.21
CA GLN A 195 1.31 -82.63 -59.57
C GLN A 195 2.53 -82.71 -60.51
N ILE A 196 3.43 -81.71 -60.49
CA ILE A 196 4.69 -81.75 -61.24
C ILE A 196 5.54 -82.93 -60.79
N HIS A 197 5.63 -83.18 -59.48
CA HIS A 197 6.39 -84.32 -58.96
C HIS A 197 5.82 -85.65 -59.47
N SER A 198 4.49 -85.77 -59.52
CA SER A 198 3.78 -86.92 -60.07
C SER A 198 4.04 -87.09 -61.58
N LEU A 199 3.95 -86.00 -62.35
CA LEU A 199 4.28 -85.98 -63.78
C LEU A 199 5.74 -86.36 -64.04
N ARG A 200 6.68 -85.88 -63.22
CA ARG A 200 8.11 -86.22 -63.31
C ARG A 200 8.38 -87.69 -63.01
N GLN A 201 7.62 -88.29 -62.10
CA GLN A 201 7.67 -89.74 -61.85
C GLN A 201 7.08 -90.52 -63.02
N MET A 202 6.04 -90.02 -63.67
CA MET A 202 5.37 -90.65 -64.81
C MET A 202 6.17 -90.53 -66.13
N GLY A 203 6.94 -89.45 -66.30
CA GLY A 203 7.80 -89.20 -67.46
C GLY A 203 9.21 -89.78 -67.37
N LYS A 204 9.55 -90.53 -66.32
CA LYS A 204 10.78 -91.33 -66.30
C LYS A 204 10.59 -92.56 -67.21
N PRO A 205 11.34 -92.71 -68.32
CA PRO A 205 11.39 -93.99 -69.02
C PRO A 205 11.96 -95.04 -68.06
N GLN A 206 11.25 -96.16 -67.96
CA GLN A 206 11.70 -97.37 -67.30
C GLN A 206 12.76 -98.01 -68.19
N ASP A 207 14.01 -97.58 -68.05
CA ASP A 207 15.15 -98.40 -68.46
C ASP A 207 16.19 -98.37 -67.32
N GLY A 208 16.58 -99.57 -66.90
CA GLY A 208 17.31 -99.80 -65.67
C GLY A 208 18.82 -99.62 -65.82
N SER A 209 19.44 -99.00 -64.83
CA SER A 209 20.70 -99.44 -64.21
C SER A 209 21.09 -98.46 -63.08
N ASP A 210 21.22 -98.98 -61.86
CA ASP A 210 22.02 -98.44 -60.74
C ASP A 210 23.47 -98.11 -61.17
N PRO A 211 24.33 -97.38 -60.40
CA PRO A 211 24.25 -97.12 -58.95
C PRO A 211 24.62 -95.67 -58.54
N ALA A 212 24.33 -95.29 -57.28
CA ALA A 212 25.31 -94.66 -56.38
C ALA A 212 24.62 -94.19 -55.08
N SER A 213 24.95 -94.91 -54.02
CA SER A 213 24.77 -94.50 -52.63
C SER A 213 25.45 -93.15 -52.37
N GLY A 214 24.75 -92.28 -51.65
CA GLY A 214 25.22 -90.94 -51.32
C GLY A 214 26.33 -90.92 -50.27
N SER A 215 27.02 -89.79 -50.26
CA SER A 215 27.53 -89.15 -49.04
C SER A 215 27.34 -87.64 -49.20
N ALA A 216 26.74 -87.06 -48.18
CA ALA A 216 26.57 -85.64 -47.99
C ALA A 216 27.93 -84.94 -47.88
N GLU A 217 28.02 -83.69 -48.34
CA GLU A 217 28.66 -82.60 -47.56
C GLU A 217 28.44 -81.21 -48.20
N HIS A 218 27.99 -80.29 -47.35
CA HIS A 218 28.14 -78.83 -47.36
C HIS A 218 28.40 -78.09 -48.70
N MET A 219 27.38 -77.39 -49.21
CA MET A 219 27.57 -76.22 -50.08
C MET A 219 27.55 -74.94 -49.24
N SER A 220 28.73 -74.43 -48.95
CA SER A 220 28.97 -73.06 -48.49
C SER A 220 28.79 -72.10 -49.68
N HIS A 221 27.63 -71.47 -49.79
CA HIS A 221 27.48 -70.30 -50.65
C HIS A 221 28.16 -69.10 -49.98
N THR A 222 29.44 -68.93 -50.28
CA THR A 222 30.19 -67.70 -50.07
C THR A 222 29.63 -66.61 -50.97
N LEU A 223 28.75 -65.77 -50.43
CA LEU A 223 28.31 -64.55 -51.09
C LEU A 223 29.45 -63.53 -51.07
N ASN A 224 30.03 -63.30 -52.25
CA ASN A 224 30.82 -62.15 -52.67
C ASN A 224 31.82 -61.53 -51.66
N PRO A 225 33.13 -61.85 -51.74
CA PRO A 225 34.16 -61.26 -50.87
C PRO A 225 34.46 -59.77 -51.13
N THR A 226 33.75 -59.11 -52.04
CA THR A 226 33.90 -57.66 -52.32
C THR A 226 32.77 -56.79 -51.77
N ALA A 227 31.80 -57.37 -51.04
CA ALA A 227 30.72 -56.59 -50.44
C ALA A 227 31.25 -55.73 -49.27
N ARG A 228 31.16 -54.41 -49.42
CA ARG A 228 31.51 -53.45 -48.36
C ARG A 228 30.53 -53.58 -47.17
N PRO A 229 31.02 -53.62 -45.92
CA PRO A 229 30.14 -53.70 -44.75
C PRO A 229 29.34 -52.40 -44.58
N PHE A 230 28.05 -52.56 -44.31
CA PHE A 230 27.13 -51.46 -43.98
C PHE A 230 27.45 -50.92 -42.58
N ILE A 231 27.74 -49.63 -42.47
CA ILE A 231 27.92 -48.91 -41.21
C ILE A 231 26.69 -48.01 -41.02
N PRO A 232 25.78 -48.29 -40.07
CA PRO A 232 24.72 -47.36 -39.74
C PRO A 232 25.30 -46.22 -38.91
N GLY A 233 25.51 -45.08 -39.55
CA GLY A 233 26.00 -43.87 -38.90
C GLY A 233 25.57 -42.60 -39.63
N ARG A 234 24.62 -41.90 -39.01
CA ARG A 234 24.54 -40.43 -38.95
C ARG A 234 24.10 -39.71 -40.23
N SER A 235 22.79 -39.62 -40.43
CA SER A 235 22.17 -38.58 -41.26
C SER A 235 22.19 -37.25 -40.50
N VAL A 236 23.16 -36.41 -40.83
CA VAL A 236 23.09 -34.95 -40.66
C VAL A 236 22.53 -34.42 -41.98
N ALA A 237 21.27 -33.98 -41.98
CA ALA A 237 20.68 -33.25 -43.09
C ALA A 237 20.49 -31.79 -42.67
N GLY A 238 21.50 -30.98 -42.96
CA GLY A 238 21.37 -29.54 -43.07
C GLY A 238 21.49 -29.17 -44.55
N THR A 239 20.45 -28.56 -45.11
CA THR A 239 20.48 -27.92 -46.43
C THR A 239 20.12 -26.45 -46.25
N PRO A 240 21.04 -25.52 -46.53
CA PRO A 240 20.74 -24.11 -46.71
C PRO A 240 20.67 -23.77 -48.20
N THR A 241 19.84 -22.80 -48.59
CA THR A 241 19.89 -22.12 -49.90
C THR A 241 19.17 -20.76 -49.81
N PRO A 242 19.41 -19.79 -50.74
CA PRO A 242 19.94 -18.47 -50.37
C PRO A 242 19.06 -17.29 -50.83
N ALA A 243 19.37 -16.09 -50.34
CA ALA A 243 18.95 -14.77 -50.90
C ALA A 243 20.13 -14.17 -51.73
N PRO A 244 20.11 -12.94 -52.36
CA PRO A 244 19.10 -11.86 -52.47
C PRO A 244 19.02 -11.07 -53.84
N GLY A 245 18.08 -10.11 -53.97
CA GLY A 245 18.15 -8.91 -54.88
C GLY A 245 16.85 -8.52 -55.65
N THR A 246 15.94 -7.68 -55.11
CA THR A 246 15.70 -6.19 -55.28
C THR A 246 15.09 -5.70 -56.64
N PRO A 247 14.41 -4.52 -56.74
CA PRO A 247 13.25 -3.96 -55.99
C PRO A 247 12.16 -3.33 -56.92
N LEU A 248 10.98 -2.92 -56.42
CA LEU A 248 10.27 -1.66 -56.80
C LEU A 248 9.05 -1.38 -55.90
N ALA A 249 8.94 -0.14 -55.42
CA ALA A 249 7.81 0.47 -54.69
C ALA A 249 6.81 1.14 -55.71
N PRO A 250 5.62 1.69 -55.35
CA PRO A 250 5.38 2.65 -54.25
C PRO A 250 4.06 2.55 -53.41
N ALA A 251 4.11 3.23 -52.25
CA ALA A 251 3.12 3.83 -51.32
C ALA A 251 1.63 4.01 -51.76
N PRO A 252 0.62 4.13 -50.83
CA PRO A 252 0.65 5.13 -49.73
C PRO A 252 -0.08 4.88 -48.37
N ALA A 253 0.32 5.75 -47.41
CA ALA A 253 -0.44 6.45 -46.35
C ALA A 253 -0.90 5.77 -45.03
N ALA A 254 -0.37 6.33 -43.91
CA ALA A 254 -0.96 6.66 -42.59
C ALA A 254 -1.69 5.55 -41.78
N THR A 255 -1.46 5.31 -40.48
CA THR A 255 -1.30 6.20 -39.30
C THR A 255 -0.63 5.45 -38.14
N LYS A 256 0.19 6.14 -37.32
CA LYS A 256 0.68 5.69 -36.00
C LYS A 256 -0.44 5.76 -34.94
N PRO A 257 -0.33 4.96 -33.87
CA PRO A 257 -0.36 5.54 -32.53
C PRO A 257 0.90 5.21 -31.73
N GLU A 258 1.42 6.24 -31.07
CA GLU A 258 2.43 6.22 -30.02
C GLU A 258 1.74 6.02 -28.66
N GLY A 259 2.37 5.31 -27.73
CA GLY A 259 1.91 5.23 -26.34
C GLY A 259 2.41 3.98 -25.60
N ASP A 260 3.73 3.78 -25.53
CA ASP A 260 4.33 2.89 -24.53
C ASP A 260 4.92 3.78 -23.42
N ASP A 261 4.13 3.94 -22.35
CA ASP A 261 4.57 4.51 -21.08
C ASP A 261 5.39 3.45 -20.33
N ASP A 262 6.71 3.53 -20.48
CA ASP A 262 7.68 2.86 -19.61
C ASP A 262 7.57 3.45 -18.19
N ILE A 263 6.74 2.86 -17.34
CA ILE A 263 6.76 3.12 -15.89
C ILE A 263 7.88 2.28 -15.28
N GLU A 264 9.07 2.88 -15.32
CA GLU A 264 10.27 2.47 -14.60
C GLU A 264 9.97 2.48 -13.09
N MET A 265 9.83 1.29 -12.49
CA MET A 265 9.61 1.10 -11.07
C MET A 265 10.91 1.35 -10.31
N GLY A 266 11.01 2.53 -9.69
CA GLY A 266 12.10 2.89 -8.79
C GLY A 266 12.16 1.95 -7.58
N GLU A 267 13.30 1.31 -7.41
CA GLU A 267 13.73 0.64 -6.19
C GLU A 267 13.79 1.66 -5.04
N VAL A 268 12.96 1.47 -4.00
CA VAL A 268 13.13 2.18 -2.73
C VAL A 268 14.02 1.30 -1.85
N ALA A 269 15.32 1.58 -1.90
CA ALA A 269 16.26 1.07 -0.92
C ALA A 269 16.00 1.79 0.42
N GLU A 270 15.56 1.04 1.43
CA GLU A 270 15.64 1.45 2.83
C GLU A 270 17.11 1.42 3.28
N GLU A 271 17.71 2.59 3.46
CA GLU A 271 18.89 2.74 4.32
C GLU A 271 18.50 3.56 5.54
N ALA A 272 18.39 2.88 6.67
CA ALA A 272 18.37 3.46 7.99
C ALA A 272 19.81 3.86 8.36
N GLU A 273 20.18 5.12 8.10
CA GLU A 273 21.41 5.71 8.63
C GLU A 273 21.08 6.51 9.90
N ALA A 274 21.45 5.92 11.03
CA ALA A 274 21.52 6.58 12.32
C ALA A 274 22.67 7.61 12.29
N GLY A 275 22.33 8.89 12.15
CA GLY A 275 23.25 10.01 12.31
C GLY A 275 22.99 10.76 13.61
N GLU A 276 23.79 10.48 14.63
CA GLU A 276 24.03 11.41 15.74
C GLU A 276 24.55 12.75 15.17
N VAL A 277 23.92 13.87 15.54
CA VAL A 277 24.49 15.19 15.31
C VAL A 277 24.48 15.97 16.62
N GLU A 278 25.71 16.15 17.12
CA GLU A 278 26.10 16.96 18.26
C GLU A 278 25.74 18.44 18.13
N ASP A 279 25.69 19.05 19.30
CA ASP A 279 25.59 20.46 19.65
C ASP A 279 26.25 21.46 18.68
N GLY A 280 25.49 22.50 18.34
CA GLY A 280 25.92 23.60 17.49
C GLY A 280 25.25 24.92 17.84
N ASP A 281 25.56 25.44 19.02
CA ASP A 281 25.30 26.82 19.45
C ASP A 281 25.78 27.85 18.40
N LYS A 282 24.87 28.74 17.99
CA LYS A 282 25.05 30.17 17.64
C LYS A 282 24.20 30.56 16.44
N TRP A 283 23.13 31.33 16.68
CA TRP A 283 22.88 32.50 15.84
C TRP A 283 22.35 33.69 16.62
N SER A 284 22.85 34.84 16.18
CA SER A 284 22.90 36.16 16.77
C SER A 284 21.55 36.86 16.99
N LYS A 285 21.48 37.57 18.12
CA LYS A 285 20.54 38.65 18.41
C LYS A 285 20.57 39.72 17.31
N SER A 286 19.43 39.97 16.66
CA SER A 286 19.14 41.22 15.97
C SER A 286 17.90 41.89 16.57
N LYS A 287 18.09 43.14 16.98
CA LYS A 287 17.06 44.05 17.48
C LYS A 287 16.20 44.56 16.31
N SER A 288 14.89 44.41 16.40
CA SER A 288 13.90 45.27 15.72
C SER A 288 12.60 45.20 16.54
N LYS A 289 12.33 46.19 17.40
CA LYS A 289 11.59 47.43 17.12
C LYS A 289 10.14 47.17 16.69
N SER A 290 9.30 47.02 17.73
CA SER A 290 7.97 47.64 17.88
C SER A 290 7.40 48.36 16.66
N ARG A 291 6.30 47.83 16.11
CA ARG A 291 5.12 48.59 15.69
C ARG A 291 3.92 47.64 15.52
N ARG A 292 2.78 48.09 16.03
CA ARG A 292 1.47 47.42 16.07
C ARG A 292 0.90 47.18 14.66
N PRO A 293 0.07 46.16 14.45
CA PRO A 293 -1.00 46.20 13.47
C PRO A 293 -2.30 46.70 14.14
N ASP A 294 -2.91 47.69 13.51
CA ASP A 294 -4.25 48.18 13.82
C ASP A 294 -5.32 47.13 13.49
N ASP A 295 -6.39 47.21 14.27
CA ASP A 295 -7.67 46.54 14.12
C ASP A 295 -8.37 46.94 12.81
N GLU A 296 -8.64 45.98 11.93
CA GLU A 296 -9.79 46.02 11.02
C GLU A 296 -10.42 44.61 10.96
N MET A 297 -11.29 44.35 11.92
CA MET A 297 -12.28 43.27 11.86
C MET A 297 -13.47 43.79 11.04
N GLU A 298 -13.58 43.36 9.78
CA GLU A 298 -14.77 43.61 8.95
C GLU A 298 -15.53 42.30 8.72
N GLU A 299 -16.61 42.16 9.50
CA GLU A 299 -17.93 41.65 9.15
C GLU A 299 -18.03 40.45 8.17
N GLY A 300 -18.08 39.25 8.74
CA GLY A 300 -18.72 38.09 8.12
C GLY A 300 -20.10 37.88 8.73
N GLU A 301 -21.13 38.49 8.16
CA GLU A 301 -22.52 38.16 8.49
C GLU A 301 -22.83 36.73 8.04
N ALA A 302 -23.18 35.89 9.01
CA ALA A 302 -23.95 34.69 8.79
C ALA A 302 -25.38 35.10 8.41
N SER A 303 -25.91 34.58 7.30
CA SER A 303 -27.35 34.43 7.17
C SER A 303 -27.71 32.99 6.87
N ASP A 304 -28.33 32.46 7.90
CA ASP A 304 -28.98 31.18 8.13
C ASP A 304 -29.96 30.79 7.01
N GLY A 305 -29.93 29.50 6.67
CA GLY A 305 -30.91 28.88 5.80
C GLY A 305 -32.22 28.67 6.53
N THR A 306 -33.27 29.31 6.05
CA THR A 306 -34.68 28.97 6.30
C THR A 306 -35.41 29.22 4.97
N GLY A 307 -36.38 28.44 4.50
CA GLY A 307 -37.21 27.46 5.16
C GLY A 307 -37.84 26.52 4.14
N GLU A 308 -38.06 25.31 4.64
CA GLU A 308 -38.85 24.22 4.10
C GLU A 308 -40.35 24.54 4.19
N SER A 309 -41.10 24.06 3.19
CA SER A 309 -42.54 23.74 3.19
C SER A 309 -43.58 24.87 3.38
N ILE A 310 -44.57 24.92 2.48
CA ILE A 310 -45.98 24.55 2.76
C ILE A 310 -46.89 24.81 1.53
N ASP A 311 -47.63 23.75 1.21
CA ASP A 311 -48.99 23.64 0.65
C ASP A 311 -49.44 24.05 -0.77
N SER A 312 -50.15 23.05 -1.33
CA SER A 312 -51.30 23.06 -2.26
C SER A 312 -51.06 23.13 -3.76
#